data_AF-W7M609-F1
#
_entry.id   AF-W7M609-F1
#
_cell.length_a   1.000
_cell.length_b   1.000
_cell.length_c   1.000
_cell.angle_alpha   90.00
_cell.angle_beta   90.00
_cell.angle_gamma   90.00
#
_symmetry.space_group_name_H-M   'P 1'
#
loop_
_entity.id
_entity.type
_entity.pdbx_description
1 polymer ?
#
loop_
_entity_poly.entity_id
_entity_poly.type
_entity_poly.pdbx_seq_one_letter_code
_entity_poly.pdbx_strand_id
1 'polypeptide(L)'
;MTSIASSDAGNLTVEPLSERNVSRIPLILPHERVFPIQIGSELFKLSGASLSSDAPSYFSQYFVCQLESAKERNDESNSAIRTLYIDRDPAIFRDISLHLQGYHVQPRDGEHFVRLFSDAQFYSLPKLISQLYEESIFISIGHREFQIPREIFNDPGNSPNYFSLGFAAFFSRPDDLFPGLDREGLIRPPSILPPSVPKRSADTFAELLHFLRGYPIRIRDEAHRQDLLSDARYFHFKGLEQRLIPHSLSYNQATKRDEIVLRLENIQKSGVSVFISNTDPLAGFVQYARPYVDEKPAELVLEIGGETTKLHFSGSNARAEFFRDTKARVAKLFELVSSKLNFHQAIKTEHLTNHGQLTNLGNALLKEDLVRIVLEPESAIILDGKDYLEDFINAAASESSANEYPRKRKRADGDSGDEEWVVTTGQWRLRIQNAPNGKGVECILVAAKLDAMRSQLSRNMSRSFLGS
;
A
#
# COMPACT_ATOMS: atom_id res chain seq x y z
N MET A 1 -64.77 12.98 4.69
CA MET A 1 -64.84 11.83 5.61
C MET A 1 -63.60 11.01 5.32
N THR A 2 -62.59 10.80 6.18
CA THR A 2 -62.29 11.10 7.61
C THR A 2 -60.73 11.07 7.72
N SER A 3 -59.97 11.77 8.58
CA SER A 3 -59.98 11.85 10.07
C SER A 3 -59.63 10.50 10.73
N ILE A 4 -58.77 10.36 11.75
CA ILE A 4 -57.88 11.27 12.54
C ILE A 4 -56.91 10.31 13.35
N ALA A 5 -55.66 10.58 13.77
CA ALA A 5 -54.70 11.70 13.63
C ALA A 5 -53.21 11.21 13.84
N SER A 6 -52.32 12.13 14.21
CA SER A 6 -50.87 12.07 14.56
C SER A 6 -50.38 11.02 15.59
N SER A 7 -49.09 10.63 15.49
CA SER A 7 -48.17 10.55 16.65
C SER A 7 -46.73 10.94 16.28
N ASP A 8 -46.04 11.66 17.18
CA ASP A 8 -44.74 12.32 16.95
C ASP A 8 -43.55 11.40 16.65
N ALA A 9 -42.67 11.88 15.76
CA ALA A 9 -41.25 11.55 15.73
C ALA A 9 -40.48 12.69 15.04
N GLY A 10 -39.90 13.61 15.83
CA GLY A 10 -39.13 14.73 15.30
C GLY A 10 -37.85 14.25 14.62
N ASN A 11 -37.68 14.56 13.33
CA ASN A 11 -36.47 14.26 12.57
C ASN A 11 -35.90 15.53 11.94
N LEU A 12 -34.59 15.69 12.08
CA LEU A 12 -33.84 16.89 11.71
C LEU A 12 -33.86 17.10 10.19
N THR A 13 -34.50 18.18 9.74
CA THR A 13 -34.32 18.69 8.38
C THR A 13 -32.95 19.34 8.27
N VAL A 14 -32.02 18.66 7.60
CA VAL A 14 -30.73 19.25 7.20
C VAL A 14 -30.99 20.30 6.13
N GLU A 15 -31.00 21.58 6.50
CA GLU A 15 -31.02 22.67 5.51
C GLU A 15 -29.69 22.73 4.74
N PRO A 16 -29.72 23.09 3.44
CA PRO A 16 -28.51 23.27 2.66
C PRO A 16 -27.74 24.50 3.15
N LEU A 17 -26.40 24.38 3.20
CA LEU A 17 -25.49 25.43 3.63
C LEU A 17 -25.67 26.70 2.78
N SER A 18 -26.07 27.80 3.42
CA SER A 18 -26.04 29.15 2.82
C SER A 18 -24.96 30.00 3.51
N GLU A 19 -24.32 30.87 2.73
CA GLU A 19 -23.18 31.72 3.13
C GLU A 19 -23.47 32.63 4.34
N ARG A 20 -24.74 32.80 4.72
CA ARG A 20 -25.16 33.66 5.85
C ARG A 20 -24.85 33.07 7.24
N ASN A 21 -24.55 31.77 7.35
CA ASN A 21 -24.33 31.11 8.64
C ASN A 21 -22.87 31.11 9.12
N VAL A 22 -21.93 31.65 8.33
CA VAL A 22 -20.49 31.62 8.65
C VAL A 22 -20.05 32.75 9.61
N SER A 23 -20.87 33.80 9.79
CA SER A 23 -20.40 35.11 10.28
C SER A 23 -21.13 35.68 11.51
N ARG A 24 -21.34 34.89 12.57
CA ARG A 24 -21.72 35.42 13.89
C ARG A 24 -20.93 34.78 15.02
N ILE A 25 -20.05 35.56 15.64
CA ILE A 25 -19.37 35.20 16.90
C ILE A 25 -20.46 34.96 17.97
N PRO A 26 -20.48 33.81 18.66
CA PRO A 26 -21.37 33.56 19.78
C PRO A 26 -21.34 34.69 20.81
N LEU A 27 -22.50 35.08 21.35
CA LEU A 27 -22.61 36.16 22.33
C LEU A 27 -22.57 35.58 23.76
N ILE A 28 -21.52 34.80 24.04
CA ILE A 28 -21.31 34.08 25.31
C ILE A 28 -20.74 35.05 26.36
N LEU A 29 -19.72 35.84 25.97
CA LEU A 29 -19.23 36.96 26.75
C LEU A 29 -19.61 38.30 26.08
N PRO A 30 -19.86 39.38 26.86
CA PRO A 30 -20.11 40.71 26.28
C PRO A 30 -18.98 41.15 25.37
N HIS A 31 -19.27 41.31 24.07
CA HIS A 31 -18.26 41.44 23.02
C HIS A 31 -17.25 42.57 23.22
N GLU A 32 -17.72 43.73 23.68
CA GLU A 32 -16.92 44.93 23.91
C GLU A 32 -16.11 44.90 25.22
N ARG A 33 -16.44 44.00 26.16
CA ARG A 33 -15.78 43.96 27.47
C ARG A 33 -14.42 43.27 27.35
N VAL A 34 -13.41 43.85 28.00
CA VAL A 34 -12.04 43.33 28.01
C VAL A 34 -11.79 42.49 29.26
N PHE A 35 -11.26 41.29 29.05
CA PHE A 35 -10.99 40.27 30.06
C PHE A 35 -9.46 40.10 30.24
N PRO A 36 -8.91 40.26 31.46
CA PRO A 36 -7.49 40.09 31.73
C PRO A 36 -7.12 38.63 32.03
N ILE A 37 -6.11 38.11 31.34
CA ILE A 37 -5.58 36.75 31.48
C ILE A 37 -4.06 36.84 31.64
N GLN A 38 -3.53 36.44 32.79
CA GLN A 38 -2.10 36.32 33.06
C GLN A 38 -1.63 34.92 32.69
N ILE A 39 -0.71 34.82 31.72
CA ILE A 39 -0.06 33.57 31.31
C ILE A 39 1.42 33.65 31.70
N GLY A 40 1.81 32.88 32.71
CA GLY A 40 3.14 32.95 33.29
C GLY A 40 3.52 34.38 33.68
N SER A 41 4.53 34.95 33.03
CA SER A 41 5.02 36.31 33.26
C SER A 41 4.26 37.42 32.51
N GLU A 42 3.41 37.11 31.51
CA GLU A 42 2.78 38.12 30.65
C GLU A 42 1.27 38.27 30.85
N LEU A 43 0.78 39.53 30.78
CA LEU A 43 -0.65 39.86 30.90
C LEU A 43 -1.27 40.11 29.53
N PHE A 44 -2.20 39.24 29.15
CA PHE A 44 -3.02 39.36 27.95
C PHE A 44 -4.36 40.03 28.27
N LYS A 45 -4.87 40.80 27.31
CA LYS A 45 -6.16 41.51 27.41
C LYS A 45 -6.96 41.21 26.16
N LEU A 46 -7.97 40.35 26.28
CA LEU A 46 -8.79 39.89 25.15
C LEU A 46 -10.22 40.40 25.29
N SER A 47 -10.87 40.72 24.16
CA SER A 47 -12.28 41.10 24.16
C SER A 47 -13.19 39.89 24.35
N GLY A 48 -14.42 40.11 24.82
CA GLY A 48 -15.43 39.04 24.89
C GLY A 48 -15.75 38.46 23.52
N ALA A 49 -15.58 39.23 22.44
CA ALA A 49 -15.70 38.74 21.07
C ALA A 49 -14.57 37.75 20.74
N SER A 50 -13.31 38.07 21.06
CA SER A 50 -12.18 37.16 20.84
C SER A 50 -12.28 35.90 21.70
N LEU A 51 -12.69 36.00 22.96
CA LEU A 51 -12.87 34.82 23.81
C LEU A 51 -14.07 33.95 23.44
N SER A 52 -15.07 34.52 22.76
CA SER A 52 -16.23 33.77 22.26
C SER A 52 -16.06 33.25 20.83
N SER A 53 -14.96 33.60 20.14
CA SER A 53 -14.74 33.20 18.73
C SER A 53 -14.51 31.70 18.58
N ASP A 54 -13.81 31.09 19.54
CA ASP A 54 -13.57 29.64 19.65
C ASP A 54 -14.05 29.14 21.02
N ALA A 55 -15.37 29.19 21.21
CA ALA A 55 -16.06 28.75 22.41
C ALA A 55 -17.07 27.63 22.09
N PRO A 56 -17.45 26.75 23.04
CA PRO A 56 -17.10 26.79 24.47
C PRO A 56 -15.64 26.39 24.74
N SER A 57 -14.98 27.24 25.52
CA SER A 57 -13.58 27.11 25.96
C SER A 57 -13.42 27.39 27.45
N TYR A 58 -12.28 26.99 28.02
CA TYR A 58 -11.92 27.25 29.43
C TYR A 58 -12.08 28.73 29.80
N PHE A 59 -11.65 29.63 28.92
CA PHE A 59 -11.80 31.08 29.11
C PHE A 59 -13.25 31.52 29.18
N SER A 60 -14.07 31.07 28.21
CA SER A 60 -15.49 31.42 28.15
C SER A 60 -16.23 30.95 29.40
N GLN A 61 -15.97 29.73 29.87
CA GLN A 61 -16.60 29.15 31.07
C GLN A 61 -16.18 29.91 32.33
N TYR A 62 -14.88 30.16 32.52
CA TYR A 62 -14.36 30.88 33.68
C TYR A 62 -14.99 32.27 33.84
N PHE A 63 -15.04 33.05 32.75
CA PHE A 63 -15.58 34.41 32.80
C PHE A 63 -17.11 34.45 32.83
N VAL A 64 -17.83 33.47 32.25
CA VAL A 64 -19.29 33.34 32.42
C VAL A 64 -19.64 33.13 33.89
N CYS A 65 -19.05 32.12 34.56
CA CYS A 65 -19.31 31.87 35.97
C CYS A 65 -18.96 33.08 36.86
N GLN A 66 -17.87 33.79 36.55
CA GLN A 66 -17.50 35.01 37.26
C GLN A 66 -18.55 36.14 37.12
N LEU A 67 -19.11 36.32 35.92
CA LEU A 67 -20.17 37.30 35.65
C LEU A 67 -21.49 36.91 36.31
N GLU A 68 -21.82 35.62 36.34
CA GLU A 68 -23.02 35.10 37.02
C GLU A 68 -22.93 35.32 38.53
N SER A 69 -21.85 34.89 39.18
CA SER A 69 -21.65 35.14 40.62
C SER A 69 -21.54 36.62 40.99
N ALA A 70 -21.23 37.52 40.04
CA ALA A 70 -21.29 38.97 40.27
C ALA A 70 -22.73 39.50 40.25
N LYS A 71 -23.56 39.03 39.30
CA LYS A 71 -24.99 39.35 39.24
C LYS A 71 -25.72 38.88 40.50
N GLU A 72 -25.46 37.67 40.97
CA GLU A 72 -26.06 37.10 42.18
C GLU A 72 -25.77 37.90 43.45
N ARG A 73 -24.66 38.65 43.48
CA ARG A 73 -24.28 39.51 44.61
C ARG A 73 -24.87 40.93 44.54
N ASN A 74 -25.65 41.26 43.52
CA ASN A 74 -26.15 42.61 43.24
C ASN A 74 -25.04 43.69 43.14
N ASP A 75 -23.83 43.31 42.71
CA ASP A 75 -22.75 44.24 42.37
C ASP A 75 -23.04 44.90 41.00
N GLU A 76 -23.97 45.85 40.95
CA GLU A 76 -24.34 46.58 39.71
C GLU A 76 -23.19 47.47 39.18
N SER A 77 -22.18 47.77 40.00
CA SER A 77 -21.07 48.67 39.68
C SER A 77 -19.95 48.00 38.88
N ASN A 78 -20.25 47.62 37.63
CA ASN A 78 -19.27 47.29 36.57
C ASN A 78 -18.04 46.51 37.06
N SER A 79 -18.29 45.46 37.85
CA SER A 79 -17.32 44.93 38.82
C SER A 79 -15.98 44.55 38.18
N ALA A 80 -14.87 44.91 38.81
CA ALA A 80 -13.53 44.63 38.31
C ALA A 80 -13.34 43.12 38.04
N ILE A 81 -13.24 42.75 36.75
CA ILE A 81 -13.03 41.37 36.31
C ILE A 81 -11.70 40.90 36.93
N ARG A 82 -11.75 39.82 37.71
CA ARG A 82 -10.52 39.29 38.31
C ARG A 82 -9.70 38.63 37.20
N THR A 83 -8.40 38.94 37.18
CA THR A 83 -7.45 38.31 36.26
C THR A 83 -7.45 36.79 36.45
N LEU A 84 -7.58 36.06 35.35
CA LEU A 84 -7.37 34.62 35.29
C LEU A 84 -5.86 34.35 35.25
N TYR A 85 -5.32 33.54 36.15
CA TYR A 85 -3.90 33.21 36.22
C TYR A 85 -3.65 31.77 35.76
N ILE A 86 -2.71 31.57 34.84
CA ILE A 86 -2.37 30.26 34.27
C ILE A 86 -0.85 30.13 34.15
N ASP A 87 -0.29 29.03 34.64
CA ASP A 87 1.14 28.72 34.58
C ASP A 87 1.50 27.96 33.28
N ARG A 88 1.60 28.72 32.18
CA ARG A 88 1.88 28.24 30.81
C ARG A 88 2.81 29.20 30.07
N ASP A 89 3.31 28.79 28.90
CA ASP A 89 4.26 29.56 28.10
C ASP A 89 3.57 30.75 27.37
N PRO A 90 3.91 32.02 27.67
CA PRO A 90 3.32 33.17 27.00
C PRO A 90 3.71 33.27 25.51
N ALA A 91 4.79 32.62 25.07
CA ALA A 91 5.13 32.57 23.64
C ALA A 91 4.11 31.76 22.84
N ILE A 92 3.67 30.61 23.34
CA ILE A 92 2.60 29.79 22.74
C ILE A 92 1.25 30.52 22.83
N PHE A 93 0.98 31.17 23.96
CA PHE A 93 -0.28 31.89 24.12
C PHE A 93 -0.41 33.13 23.22
N ARG A 94 0.69 33.74 22.77
CA ARG A 94 0.63 34.78 21.71
C ARG A 94 -0.01 34.25 20.43
N ASP A 95 0.38 33.05 19.99
CA ASP A 95 -0.20 32.41 18.81
C ASP A 95 -1.69 32.08 19.05
N ILE A 96 -2.05 31.56 20.22
CA ILE A 96 -3.46 31.31 20.61
C ILE A 96 -4.29 32.60 20.67
N SER A 97 -3.70 33.70 21.15
CA SER A 97 -4.32 35.03 21.15
C SER A 97 -4.62 35.52 19.74
N LEU A 98 -3.74 35.27 18.77
CA LEU A 98 -3.96 35.61 17.36
C LEU A 98 -5.12 34.79 16.78
N HIS A 99 -5.17 33.47 17.06
CA HIS A 99 -6.31 32.61 16.68
C HIS A 99 -7.64 33.12 17.24
N LEU A 100 -7.68 33.43 18.54
CA LEU A 100 -8.88 33.96 19.20
C LEU A 100 -9.31 35.33 18.63
N GLN A 101 -8.38 36.12 18.09
CA GLN A 101 -8.66 37.37 17.37
C GLN A 101 -9.12 37.15 15.92
N GLY A 102 -9.08 35.92 15.41
CA GLY A 102 -9.52 35.54 14.06
C GLY A 102 -8.40 35.42 13.02
N TYR A 103 -7.13 35.50 13.42
CA TYR A 103 -6.00 35.25 12.52
C TYR A 103 -5.74 33.75 12.37
N HIS A 104 -5.39 33.32 11.16
CA HIS A 104 -4.87 31.96 10.95
C HIS A 104 -3.47 31.81 11.55
N VAL A 105 -3.21 30.65 12.16
CA VAL A 105 -1.99 30.37 12.93
C VAL A 105 -1.39 29.07 12.42
N GLN A 106 -0.13 29.14 11.98
CA GLN A 106 0.59 27.99 11.45
C GLN A 106 1.73 27.56 12.40
N PRO A 107 1.89 26.26 12.68
CA PRO A 107 3.05 25.73 13.39
C PRO A 107 4.36 26.02 12.63
N ARG A 108 5.47 26.17 13.37
CA ARG A 108 6.78 26.56 12.83
C ARG A 108 7.69 25.36 12.61
N ASP A 109 7.60 24.40 13.51
CA ASP A 109 8.35 23.16 13.60
C ASP A 109 7.53 22.15 14.42
N GLY A 110 8.03 20.93 14.59
CA GLY A 110 7.33 19.88 15.33
C GLY A 110 7.17 20.16 16.82
N GLU A 111 8.15 20.82 17.45
CA GLU A 111 8.08 21.17 18.87
C GLU A 111 7.01 22.24 19.11
N HIS A 112 6.97 23.28 18.28
CA HIS A 112 5.93 24.29 18.30
C HIS A 112 4.55 23.67 18.07
N PHE A 113 4.40 22.78 17.07
CA PHE A 113 3.14 22.07 16.81
C PHE A 113 2.62 21.36 18.07
N VAL A 114 3.46 20.54 18.71
CA VAL A 114 3.07 19.77 19.90
C VAL A 114 2.70 20.66 21.08
N ARG A 115 3.49 21.71 21.35
CA ARG A 115 3.21 22.68 22.42
C ARG A 115 1.89 23.43 22.18
N LEU A 116 1.71 23.97 20.97
CA LEU A 116 0.51 24.72 20.57
C LEU A 116 -0.75 23.85 20.62
N PHE A 117 -0.67 22.60 20.13
CA PHE A 117 -1.77 21.65 20.17
C PHE A 117 -2.11 21.23 21.62
N SER A 118 -1.10 20.99 22.47
CA SER A 118 -1.33 20.66 23.88
C SER A 118 -1.98 21.79 24.67
N ASP A 119 -1.65 23.05 24.37
CA ASP A 119 -2.27 24.21 24.99
C ASP A 119 -3.67 24.48 24.41
N ALA A 120 -3.87 24.32 23.09
CA ALA A 120 -5.21 24.36 22.48
C ALA A 120 -6.16 23.33 23.08
N GLN A 121 -5.68 22.12 23.39
CA GLN A 121 -6.42 21.12 24.15
C GLN A 121 -6.70 21.54 25.59
N PHE A 122 -5.69 22.06 26.32
CA PHE A 122 -5.86 22.49 27.71
C PHE A 122 -6.89 23.62 27.86
N TYR A 123 -6.94 24.55 26.91
CA TYR A 123 -7.94 25.63 26.89
C TYR A 123 -9.29 25.22 26.28
N SER A 124 -9.42 23.99 25.76
CA SER A 124 -10.59 23.50 25.02
C SER A 124 -10.98 24.43 23.85
N LEU A 125 -10.10 24.55 22.85
CA LEU A 125 -10.28 25.40 21.67
C LEU A 125 -10.63 24.56 20.42
N PRO A 126 -11.91 24.20 20.20
CA PRO A 126 -12.29 23.21 19.19
C PRO A 126 -11.96 23.61 17.75
N LYS A 127 -12.04 24.90 17.39
CA LYS A 127 -11.67 25.36 16.03
C LYS A 127 -10.16 25.32 15.84
N LEU A 128 -9.37 25.75 16.84
CA LEU A 128 -7.90 25.67 16.76
C LEU A 128 -7.43 24.21 16.66
N ILE A 129 -8.00 23.31 17.48
CA ILE A 129 -7.72 21.87 17.42
C ILE A 129 -8.05 21.31 16.03
N SER A 130 -9.20 21.69 15.45
CA SER A 130 -9.60 21.24 14.10
C SER A 130 -8.65 21.75 13.01
N GLN A 131 -8.30 23.04 13.04
CA GLN A 131 -7.32 23.63 12.12
C GLN A 131 -5.95 22.94 12.22
N LEU A 132 -5.42 22.75 13.43
CA LEU A 132 -4.15 22.05 13.66
C LEU A 132 -4.21 20.56 13.28
N TYR A 133 -5.39 19.95 13.27
CA TYR A 133 -5.58 18.58 12.79
C TYR A 133 -5.51 18.50 11.25
N GLU A 134 -5.90 19.55 10.53
CA GLU A 134 -5.81 19.65 9.07
C GLU A 134 -4.40 20.05 8.58
N GLU A 135 -3.64 20.77 9.41
CA GLU A 135 -2.26 21.21 9.14
C GLU A 135 -1.28 20.08 8.77
N SER A 136 -0.14 20.48 8.21
CA SER A 136 0.97 19.57 7.86
C SER A 136 1.38 18.64 9.02
N ILE A 137 1.77 17.41 8.69
CA ILE A 137 2.29 16.45 9.66
C ILE A 137 3.76 16.76 9.95
N PHE A 138 4.09 16.99 11.21
CA PHE A 138 5.45 17.19 11.70
C PHE A 138 5.97 15.91 12.35
N ILE A 139 7.11 15.39 11.86
CA ILE A 139 7.69 14.12 12.31
C ILE A 139 9.20 14.06 12.07
N SER A 140 9.95 13.47 12.99
CA SER A 140 11.40 13.27 12.86
C SER A 140 11.71 11.84 12.38
N ILE A 141 12.43 11.68 11.27
CA ILE A 141 12.80 10.37 10.72
C ILE A 141 14.33 10.31 10.62
N GLY A 142 14.91 9.30 11.30
CA GLY A 142 16.34 9.24 11.54
C GLY A 142 16.82 10.47 12.30
N HIS A 143 17.61 11.31 11.62
CA HIS A 143 18.23 12.53 12.17
C HIS A 143 17.61 13.83 11.64
N ARG A 144 16.55 13.77 10.81
CA ARG A 144 15.97 14.94 10.13
C ARG A 144 14.49 15.09 10.44
N GLU A 145 14.04 16.32 10.62
CA GLU A 145 12.63 16.67 10.76
C GLU A 145 11.97 16.88 9.39
N PHE A 146 10.70 16.50 9.28
CA PHE A 146 9.91 16.62 8.07
C PHE A 146 8.56 17.29 8.38
N GLN A 147 8.25 18.34 7.62
CA GLN A 147 6.90 18.89 7.48
C GLN A 147 6.29 18.30 6.21
N ILE A 148 5.18 17.56 6.35
CA ILE A 148 4.59 16.77 5.28
C ILE A 148 3.13 17.22 5.05
N PRO A 149 2.80 17.83 3.90
CA PRO A 149 1.41 18.12 3.53
C PRO A 149 0.60 16.84 3.43
N ARG A 150 -0.59 16.77 4.04
CA ARG A 150 -1.41 15.54 4.10
C ARG A 150 -1.81 15.01 2.73
N GLU A 151 -2.06 15.92 1.79
CA GLU A 151 -2.54 15.63 0.44
C GLU A 151 -1.62 14.66 -0.33
N ILE A 152 -0.32 14.63 0.00
CA ILE A 152 0.68 13.72 -0.58
C ILE A 152 0.35 12.23 -0.38
N PHE A 153 -0.57 11.93 0.56
CA PHE A 153 -0.98 10.57 0.91
C PHE A 153 -2.33 10.16 0.31
N ASN A 154 -3.00 11.05 -0.44
CA ASN A 154 -4.33 10.79 -1.01
C ASN A 154 -4.30 9.81 -2.20
N ASP A 155 -3.12 9.51 -2.74
CA ASP A 155 -2.93 8.55 -3.84
C ASP A 155 -3.50 7.15 -3.52
N PRO A 156 -4.15 6.48 -4.49
CA PRO A 156 -4.63 5.11 -4.34
C PRO A 156 -3.55 4.15 -3.83
N GLY A 157 -3.87 3.38 -2.78
CA GLY A 157 -2.94 2.43 -2.17
C GLY A 157 -1.85 3.05 -1.28
N ASN A 158 -1.76 4.38 -1.18
CA ASN A 158 -0.87 5.06 -0.23
C ASN A 158 -1.61 5.55 1.03
N SER A 159 -2.89 5.24 1.17
CA SER A 159 -3.71 5.43 2.37
C SER A 159 -4.64 4.23 2.60
N PRO A 160 -4.93 3.82 3.85
CA PRO A 160 -4.33 4.31 5.10
C PRO A 160 -2.87 3.86 5.24
N ASN A 161 -2.04 4.71 5.84
CA ASN A 161 -0.61 4.53 6.00
C ASN A 161 -0.15 4.83 7.45
N TYR A 162 1.15 4.69 7.73
CA TYR A 162 1.73 4.97 9.06
C TYR A 162 1.37 6.36 9.60
N PHE A 163 1.40 7.39 8.74
CA PHE A 163 1.15 8.77 9.11
C PHE A 163 -0.35 9.04 9.33
N SER A 164 -1.23 8.54 8.45
CA SER A 164 -2.68 8.72 8.62
C SER A 164 -3.21 7.93 9.82
N LEU A 165 -2.69 6.73 10.09
CA LEU A 165 -3.10 5.89 11.23
C LEU A 165 -2.48 6.38 12.54
N GLY A 166 -1.18 6.68 12.54
CA GLY A 166 -0.47 7.18 13.72
C GLY A 166 -1.00 8.53 14.17
N PHE A 167 -1.20 9.48 13.24
CA PHE A 167 -1.78 10.78 13.57
C PHE A 167 -3.21 10.63 14.12
N ALA A 168 -4.04 9.76 13.55
CA ALA A 168 -5.36 9.49 14.10
C ALA A 168 -5.30 8.90 15.52
N ALA A 169 -4.39 7.95 15.77
CA ALA A 169 -4.22 7.36 17.10
C ALA A 169 -3.72 8.38 18.15
N PHE A 170 -2.81 9.28 17.78
CA PHE A 170 -2.27 10.31 18.69
C PHE A 170 -3.15 11.55 18.85
N PHE A 171 -4.15 11.79 17.98
CA PHE A 171 -4.89 13.06 17.97
C PHE A 171 -6.42 12.96 17.87
N SER A 172 -7.01 11.79 17.56
CA SER A 172 -8.47 11.67 17.31
C SER A 172 -9.35 11.22 18.48
N ARG A 173 -8.81 10.87 19.66
CA ARG A 173 -9.61 10.41 20.82
C ARG A 173 -9.52 11.38 21.99
N PRO A 174 -10.50 12.29 22.17
CA PRO A 174 -10.55 13.23 23.30
C PRO A 174 -10.28 12.58 24.67
N ASP A 175 -10.81 11.37 24.85
CA ASP A 175 -10.87 10.65 26.13
C ASP A 175 -9.65 9.76 26.44
N ASP A 176 -8.78 9.47 25.46
CA ASP A 176 -7.71 8.45 25.59
C ASP A 176 -6.50 8.81 24.71
N LEU A 177 -5.92 9.98 25.01
CA LEU A 177 -5.05 10.73 24.08
C LEU A 177 -3.55 10.55 24.33
N PHE A 178 -3.16 9.93 25.45
CA PHE A 178 -1.79 9.44 25.69
C PHE A 178 -1.85 8.16 26.53
N PRO A 179 -1.59 6.98 25.94
CA PRO A 179 -1.73 5.71 26.67
C PRO A 179 -0.87 5.68 27.93
N GLY A 180 -1.53 5.63 29.10
CA GLY A 180 -0.87 5.60 30.41
C GLY A 180 -0.62 6.96 31.09
N LEU A 181 -1.18 8.06 30.58
CA LEU A 181 -1.17 9.37 31.25
C LEU A 181 -2.59 9.76 31.69
N ASP A 182 -2.85 9.61 32.99
CA ASP A 182 -4.08 10.12 33.60
C ASP A 182 -4.10 11.65 33.57
N ARG A 183 -5.22 12.25 33.16
CA ARG A 183 -5.36 13.69 32.89
C ARG A 183 -6.11 14.44 33.98
N GLU A 184 -6.75 13.75 34.93
CA GLU A 184 -7.40 14.43 36.06
C GLU A 184 -6.37 15.19 36.92
N GLY A 185 -6.43 16.53 36.88
CA GLY A 185 -5.57 17.40 37.70
C GLY A 185 -4.21 17.79 37.09
N LEU A 186 -3.93 17.52 35.81
CA LEU A 186 -2.69 17.99 35.16
C LEU A 186 -2.72 19.51 34.89
N ILE A 187 -2.34 20.30 35.91
CA ILE A 187 -2.20 21.76 35.82
C ILE A 187 -1.12 22.16 34.79
N ARG A 188 -0.04 21.37 34.69
CA ARG A 188 1.14 21.65 33.84
C ARG A 188 1.07 20.89 32.50
N PRO A 189 1.72 21.40 31.43
CA PRO A 189 1.81 20.66 30.17
C PRO A 189 2.55 19.33 30.39
N PRO A 190 2.08 18.20 29.84
CA PRO A 190 2.91 17.00 29.71
C PRO A 190 4.07 17.28 28.76
N SER A 191 5.25 16.72 29.07
CA SER A 191 6.46 16.83 28.23
C SER A 191 6.36 15.92 27.00
N ILE A 192 5.46 16.24 26.07
CA ILE A 192 5.28 15.51 24.83
C ILE A 192 6.38 15.89 23.84
N LEU A 193 7.04 14.90 23.25
CA LEU A 193 7.96 15.09 22.14
C LEU A 193 7.23 14.90 20.80
N PRO A 194 7.69 15.55 19.71
CA PRO A 194 7.20 15.24 18.36
C PRO A 194 7.35 13.75 18.03
N PRO A 195 6.42 13.17 17.25
CA PRO A 195 6.56 11.79 16.78
C PRO A 195 7.91 11.56 16.10
N SER A 196 8.53 10.40 16.34
CA SER A 196 9.84 10.10 15.75
C SER A 196 10.02 8.63 15.36
N VAL A 197 10.77 8.41 14.28
CA VAL A 197 11.15 7.09 13.76
C VAL A 197 12.69 7.06 13.63
N PRO A 198 13.42 6.85 14.74
CA PRO A 198 14.89 6.99 14.75
C PRO A 198 15.63 5.86 14.01
N LYS A 199 14.98 4.71 13.76
CA LYS A 199 15.59 3.53 13.14
C LYS A 199 15.47 3.48 11.61
N ARG A 200 15.05 4.56 10.97
CA ARG A 200 14.86 4.67 9.51
C ARG A 200 15.76 5.76 8.95
N SER A 201 16.19 5.62 7.70
CA SER A 201 17.03 6.64 7.06
C SER A 201 16.20 7.85 6.67
N ALA A 202 16.72 9.04 6.94
CA ALA A 202 16.11 10.29 6.51
C ALA A 202 16.11 10.40 4.97
N ASP A 203 17.14 9.88 4.32
CA ASP A 203 17.42 10.14 2.90
C ASP A 203 16.59 9.25 1.98
N THR A 204 16.46 7.97 2.31
CA THR A 204 15.48 7.07 1.66
C THR A 204 14.08 7.64 1.78
N PHE A 205 13.69 8.12 2.98
CA PHE A 205 12.37 8.71 3.18
C PHE A 205 12.15 10.00 2.36
N ALA A 206 13.17 10.84 2.21
CA ALA A 206 13.07 12.01 1.32
C ALA A 206 12.92 11.62 -0.16
N GLU A 207 13.60 10.57 -0.63
CA GLU A 207 13.39 10.01 -1.96
C GLU A 207 11.96 9.45 -2.12
N LEU A 208 11.41 8.76 -1.12
CA LEU A 208 10.00 8.32 -1.11
C LEU A 208 9.01 9.49 -1.15
N LEU A 209 9.24 10.57 -0.39
CA LEU A 209 8.42 11.79 -0.45
C LEU A 209 8.50 12.48 -1.82
N HIS A 210 9.68 12.48 -2.47
CA HIS A 210 9.82 13.00 -3.84
C HIS A 210 8.96 12.17 -4.81
N PHE A 211 8.89 10.86 -4.62
CA PHE A 211 8.12 9.95 -5.46
C PHE A 211 6.60 10.03 -5.25
N LEU A 212 6.16 10.22 -4.01
CA LEU A 212 4.75 10.50 -3.69
C LEU A 212 4.28 11.85 -4.24
N ARG A 213 5.18 12.83 -4.44
CA ARG A 213 4.89 14.07 -5.19
C ARG A 213 4.83 13.87 -6.71
N GLY A 214 4.96 12.63 -7.20
CA GLY A 214 4.89 12.27 -8.62
C GLY A 214 6.23 12.30 -9.37
N TYR A 215 7.34 12.73 -8.76
CA TYR A 215 8.65 12.80 -9.42
C TYR A 215 9.31 11.41 -9.52
N PRO A 216 10.04 11.09 -10.61
CA PRO A 216 10.70 9.80 -10.75
C PRO A 216 11.91 9.64 -9.82
N ILE A 217 12.03 8.51 -9.11
CA ILE A 217 13.26 8.12 -8.41
C ILE A 217 14.27 7.52 -9.41
N ARG A 218 15.53 7.92 -9.31
CA ARG A 218 16.65 7.24 -9.97
C ARG A 218 17.19 6.13 -9.07
N ILE A 219 16.86 4.87 -9.39
CA ILE A 219 17.45 3.71 -8.71
C ILE A 219 18.94 3.61 -9.08
N ARG A 220 19.81 3.80 -8.07
CA ARG A 220 21.27 3.69 -8.16
C ARG A 220 21.73 2.25 -8.42
N ASP A 221 21.23 1.33 -7.62
CA ASP A 221 21.57 -0.09 -7.59
C ASP A 221 20.43 -0.88 -6.89
N GLU A 222 20.57 -2.20 -6.80
CA GLU A 222 19.54 -3.05 -6.19
C GLU A 222 19.49 -2.94 -4.65
N ALA A 223 20.60 -2.65 -3.97
CA ALA A 223 20.59 -2.45 -2.52
C ALA A 223 19.75 -1.21 -2.16
N HIS A 224 19.97 -0.10 -2.88
CA HIS A 224 19.16 1.09 -2.77
C HIS A 224 17.66 0.83 -3.04
N ARG A 225 17.33 -0.02 -4.03
CA ARG A 225 15.93 -0.42 -4.27
C ARG A 225 15.35 -1.17 -3.07
N GLN A 226 16.11 -2.07 -2.45
CA GLN A 226 15.66 -2.81 -1.27
C GLN A 226 15.49 -1.91 -0.04
N ASP A 227 16.34 -0.90 0.15
CA ASP A 227 16.17 0.11 1.20
C ASP A 227 14.86 0.90 1.02
N LEU A 228 14.60 1.40 -0.20
CA LEU A 228 13.35 2.09 -0.55
C LEU A 228 12.12 1.19 -0.36
N LEU A 229 12.20 -0.09 -0.75
CA LEU A 229 11.13 -1.07 -0.55
C LEU A 229 10.90 -1.39 0.94
N SER A 230 11.96 -1.48 1.74
CA SER A 230 11.88 -1.70 3.20
C SER A 230 11.15 -0.54 3.90
N ASP A 231 11.48 0.69 3.52
CA ASP A 231 10.87 1.89 4.10
C ASP A 231 9.44 2.10 3.59
N ALA A 232 9.16 1.90 2.29
CA ALA A 232 7.81 1.96 1.74
C ALA A 232 6.86 0.95 2.41
N ARG A 233 7.34 -0.27 2.69
CA ARG A 233 6.60 -1.30 3.44
C ARG A 233 6.34 -0.88 4.89
N TYR A 234 7.36 -0.33 5.56
CA TYR A 234 7.27 0.13 6.94
C TYR A 234 6.26 1.26 7.10
N PHE A 235 6.25 2.23 6.18
CA PHE A 235 5.30 3.33 6.17
C PHE A 235 3.92 2.96 5.57
N HIS A 236 3.77 1.73 5.06
CA HIS A 236 2.55 1.21 4.41
C HIS A 236 2.13 1.92 3.10
N PHE A 237 3.09 2.44 2.33
CA PHE A 237 2.86 2.99 0.99
C PHE A 237 2.76 1.87 -0.06
N LYS A 238 1.63 1.16 -0.10
CA LYS A 238 1.46 -0.05 -0.96
C LYS A 238 1.50 0.29 -2.45
N GLY A 239 0.91 1.42 -2.86
CA GLY A 239 0.99 1.90 -4.24
C GLY A 239 2.43 2.22 -4.64
N LEU A 240 3.17 2.89 -3.75
CA LEU A 240 4.59 3.18 -3.94
C LEU A 240 5.46 1.91 -4.00
N GLU A 241 5.19 0.92 -3.15
CA GLU A 241 5.84 -0.40 -3.19
C GLU A 241 5.67 -1.06 -4.56
N GLN A 242 4.44 -1.08 -5.10
CA GLN A 242 4.17 -1.66 -6.42
C GLN A 242 4.87 -0.93 -7.58
N ARG A 243 5.15 0.38 -7.43
CA ARG A 243 5.95 1.15 -8.41
C ARG A 243 7.47 0.88 -8.27
N LEU A 244 7.96 0.58 -7.07
CA LEU A 244 9.37 0.29 -6.78
C LEU A 244 9.80 -1.14 -7.15
N ILE A 245 8.87 -2.10 -7.17
CA ILE A 245 9.13 -3.50 -7.53
C ILE A 245 9.75 -3.60 -8.95
N PRO A 246 10.80 -4.40 -9.17
CA PRO A 246 11.33 -4.68 -10.50
C PRO A 246 10.28 -5.36 -11.39
N HIS A 247 9.99 -4.75 -12.54
CA HIS A 247 9.06 -5.24 -13.57
C HIS A 247 9.49 -4.71 -14.94
N SER A 248 8.99 -5.33 -16.01
CA SER A 248 9.07 -4.79 -17.37
C SER A 248 7.69 -4.85 -18.01
N LEU A 249 7.27 -3.76 -18.67
CA LEU A 249 6.06 -3.70 -19.50
C LEU A 249 6.48 -3.60 -20.96
N SER A 250 5.90 -4.44 -21.82
CA SER A 250 6.21 -4.47 -23.26
C SER A 250 5.00 -4.91 -24.08
N TYR A 251 4.95 -4.52 -25.36
CA TYR A 251 3.93 -4.98 -26.28
C TYR A 251 4.49 -6.06 -27.21
N ASN A 252 3.95 -7.28 -27.10
CA ASN A 252 4.29 -8.39 -27.97
C ASN A 252 3.52 -8.27 -29.29
N GLN A 253 4.21 -7.90 -30.37
CA GLN A 253 3.61 -7.68 -31.69
C GLN A 253 3.13 -8.99 -32.35
N ALA A 254 3.72 -10.15 -32.02
CA ALA A 254 3.35 -11.43 -32.60
C ALA A 254 2.01 -11.93 -32.02
N THR A 255 1.83 -11.84 -30.71
CA THR A 255 0.56 -12.21 -30.03
C THR A 255 -0.46 -11.07 -30.01
N LYS A 256 -0.02 -9.83 -30.31
CA LYS A 256 -0.76 -8.56 -30.26
C LYS A 256 -1.27 -8.20 -28.85
N ARG A 257 -0.44 -8.41 -27.83
CA ARG A 257 -0.81 -8.24 -26.41
C ARG A 257 0.23 -7.45 -25.64
N ASP A 258 -0.21 -6.72 -24.63
CA ASP A 258 0.65 -6.22 -23.57
C ASP A 258 1.11 -7.38 -22.69
N GLU A 259 2.41 -7.43 -22.38
CA GLU A 259 3.06 -8.39 -21.48
C GLU A 259 3.64 -7.65 -20.27
N ILE A 260 3.58 -8.28 -19.10
CA ILE A 260 4.30 -7.86 -17.89
C ILE A 260 5.25 -8.96 -17.42
N VAL A 261 6.54 -8.64 -17.35
CA VAL A 261 7.55 -9.49 -16.71
C VAL A 261 7.60 -9.15 -15.23
N LEU A 262 7.38 -10.14 -14.37
CA LEU A 262 7.40 -9.99 -12.92
C LEU A 262 7.94 -11.25 -12.23
N ARG A 263 8.74 -11.07 -11.18
CA ARG A 263 9.24 -12.18 -10.37
C ARG A 263 8.16 -12.80 -9.48
N LEU A 264 8.23 -14.11 -9.30
CA LEU A 264 7.29 -14.88 -8.46
C LEU A 264 7.16 -14.34 -7.04
N GLU A 265 8.23 -13.84 -6.42
CA GLU A 265 8.18 -13.30 -5.07
C GLU A 265 7.35 -12.01 -4.94
N ASN A 266 7.12 -11.29 -6.04
CA ASN A 266 6.47 -9.99 -6.10
C ASN A 266 4.99 -10.05 -6.52
N ILE A 267 4.46 -11.24 -6.85
CA ILE A 267 3.05 -11.42 -7.25
C ILE A 267 2.11 -11.25 -6.05
N GLN A 268 1.15 -10.34 -6.16
CA GLN A 268 0.05 -10.18 -5.23
C GLN A 268 -1.24 -10.85 -5.74
N LYS A 269 -1.97 -11.53 -4.84
CA LYS A 269 -3.21 -12.27 -5.18
C LYS A 269 -4.29 -11.39 -5.82
N SER A 270 -4.32 -10.10 -5.47
CA SER A 270 -5.26 -9.10 -6.00
C SER A 270 -4.99 -8.72 -7.45
N GLY A 271 -3.73 -8.83 -7.90
CA GLY A 271 -3.34 -8.49 -9.28
C GLY A 271 -3.57 -9.60 -10.30
N VAL A 272 -3.75 -10.85 -9.86
CA VAL A 272 -3.90 -12.02 -10.75
C VAL A 272 -5.32 -12.13 -11.29
N SER A 273 -5.43 -12.09 -12.62
CA SER A 273 -6.65 -12.42 -13.38
C SER A 273 -6.37 -13.51 -14.42
N VAL A 274 -7.43 -14.02 -15.04
CA VAL A 274 -7.34 -15.06 -16.06
C VAL A 274 -8.15 -14.64 -17.28
N PHE A 275 -7.51 -14.69 -18.45
CA PHE A 275 -8.18 -14.54 -19.74
C PHE A 275 -8.50 -15.92 -20.31
N ILE A 276 -9.74 -16.11 -20.76
CA ILE A 276 -10.19 -17.28 -21.54
C ILE A 276 -10.60 -16.77 -22.91
N SER A 277 -10.19 -17.46 -23.98
CA SER A 277 -10.52 -17.06 -25.35
C SER A 277 -12.03 -17.15 -25.60
N ASN A 278 -12.54 -16.21 -26.41
CA ASN A 278 -13.91 -16.24 -26.89
C ASN A 278 -14.13 -17.29 -28.00
N THR A 279 -13.06 -17.70 -28.70
CA THR A 279 -13.12 -18.68 -29.80
C THR A 279 -12.95 -20.12 -29.32
N ASP A 280 -12.19 -20.32 -28.24
CA ASP A 280 -12.01 -21.62 -27.58
C ASP A 280 -12.13 -21.40 -26.06
N PRO A 281 -13.25 -21.81 -25.44
CA PRO A 281 -13.48 -21.63 -24.01
C PRO A 281 -12.54 -22.46 -23.11
N LEU A 282 -11.68 -23.29 -23.71
CA LEU A 282 -10.72 -24.17 -23.04
C LEU A 282 -9.27 -23.70 -23.24
N ALA A 283 -9.04 -22.63 -24.00
CA ALA A 283 -7.75 -21.98 -24.18
C ALA A 283 -7.70 -20.61 -23.51
N GLY A 284 -6.60 -20.31 -22.81
CA GLY A 284 -6.46 -19.05 -22.08
C GLY A 284 -5.02 -18.78 -21.60
N PHE A 285 -4.87 -17.71 -20.83
CA PHE A 285 -3.60 -17.35 -20.19
C PHE A 285 -3.83 -16.56 -18.91
N VAL A 286 -2.84 -16.59 -18.01
CA VAL A 286 -2.86 -15.79 -16.78
C VAL A 286 -2.41 -14.36 -17.10
N GLN A 287 -3.08 -13.40 -16.49
CA GLN A 287 -2.77 -11.99 -16.61
C GLN A 287 -2.45 -11.39 -15.24
N TYR A 288 -1.76 -10.25 -15.24
CA TYR A 288 -1.46 -9.50 -14.03
C TYR A 288 -1.61 -7.99 -14.24
N ALA A 289 -2.20 -7.33 -13.25
CA ALA A 289 -2.17 -5.88 -13.06
C ALA A 289 -1.56 -5.59 -11.68
N ARG A 290 -0.57 -4.70 -11.58
CA ARG A 290 -0.02 -4.29 -10.29
C ARG A 290 -1.09 -3.54 -9.49
N PRO A 291 -1.47 -4.00 -8.29
CA PRO A 291 -2.48 -3.34 -7.48
C PRO A 291 -2.17 -1.85 -7.26
N TYR A 292 -3.20 -1.01 -7.34
CA TYR A 292 -3.12 0.45 -7.17
C TYR A 292 -2.32 1.22 -8.25
N VAL A 293 -1.73 0.54 -9.24
CA VAL A 293 -0.86 1.18 -10.24
C VAL A 293 -1.35 0.97 -11.67
N ASP A 294 -1.71 -0.25 -12.05
CA ASP A 294 -2.12 -0.58 -13.42
C ASP A 294 -3.65 -0.54 -13.58
N GLU A 295 -4.13 0.18 -14.59
CA GLU A 295 -5.56 0.23 -14.95
C GLU A 295 -6.06 -1.06 -15.62
N LYS A 296 -5.17 -1.77 -16.33
CA LYS A 296 -5.49 -2.91 -17.19
C LYS A 296 -4.50 -4.05 -16.98
N PRO A 297 -4.96 -5.32 -17.01
CA PRO A 297 -4.09 -6.47 -16.84
C PRO A 297 -3.38 -6.85 -18.14
N ALA A 298 -2.07 -7.14 -18.05
CA ALA A 298 -1.22 -7.61 -19.14
C ALA A 298 -0.97 -9.13 -19.02
N GLU A 299 -0.56 -9.80 -20.11
CA GLU A 299 -0.18 -11.22 -20.07
C GLU A 299 1.05 -11.43 -19.16
N LEU A 300 0.96 -12.36 -18.21
CA LEU A 300 2.00 -12.54 -17.19
C LEU A 300 3.15 -13.40 -17.72
N VAL A 301 4.34 -12.80 -17.75
CA VAL A 301 5.62 -13.50 -17.90
C VAL A 301 6.26 -13.62 -16.51
N LEU A 302 6.17 -14.82 -15.94
CA LEU A 302 6.64 -15.14 -14.59
C LEU A 302 8.14 -15.42 -14.59
N GLU A 303 8.93 -14.58 -13.91
CA GLU A 303 10.35 -14.84 -13.66
C GLU A 303 10.53 -15.66 -12.37
N ILE A 304 11.25 -16.79 -12.47
CA ILE A 304 11.66 -17.65 -11.35
C ILE A 304 13.17 -17.84 -11.44
N GLY A 305 13.91 -17.50 -10.39
CA GLY A 305 15.36 -17.67 -10.34
C GLY A 305 15.85 -18.25 -9.02
N GLY A 306 17.18 -18.38 -8.89
CA GLY A 306 17.83 -18.85 -7.67
C GLY A 306 18.01 -20.38 -7.59
N GLU A 307 18.06 -21.05 -8.75
CA GLU A 307 18.32 -22.50 -8.85
C GLU A 307 17.27 -23.38 -8.13
N THR A 308 16.03 -22.87 -8.03
CA THR A 308 14.89 -23.52 -7.35
C THR A 308 13.95 -24.28 -8.28
N THR A 309 14.30 -24.40 -9.57
CA THR A 309 13.53 -25.12 -10.59
C THR A 309 14.42 -26.16 -11.26
N LYS A 310 13.95 -27.41 -11.32
CA LYS A 310 14.60 -28.52 -12.04
C LYS A 310 13.66 -29.03 -13.12
N LEU A 311 14.16 -29.21 -14.33
CA LEU A 311 13.40 -29.75 -15.45
C LEU A 311 13.75 -31.23 -15.63
N HIS A 312 12.72 -32.03 -15.84
CA HIS A 312 12.78 -33.48 -16.06
C HIS A 312 12.24 -33.78 -17.46
N PHE A 313 13.03 -34.42 -18.31
CA PHE A 313 12.68 -34.75 -19.69
C PHE A 313 12.52 -36.26 -19.85
N SER A 314 11.27 -36.71 -20.03
CA SER A 314 10.95 -38.13 -20.26
C SER A 314 10.19 -38.29 -21.59
N GLY A 315 10.93 -38.72 -22.62
CA GLY A 315 10.44 -38.80 -23.99
C GLY A 315 10.04 -37.42 -24.54
N SER A 316 8.76 -37.26 -24.90
CA SER A 316 8.19 -35.99 -25.36
C SER A 316 7.54 -35.15 -24.26
N ASN A 317 7.54 -35.62 -23.01
CA ASN A 317 7.01 -34.86 -21.87
C ASN A 317 8.16 -34.20 -21.10
N ALA A 318 8.07 -32.88 -20.97
CA ALA A 318 8.93 -32.10 -20.08
C ALA A 318 8.12 -31.61 -18.87
N ARG A 319 8.72 -31.66 -17.68
CA ARG A 319 8.08 -31.27 -16.41
C ARG A 319 9.04 -30.50 -15.52
N ALA A 320 8.53 -29.53 -14.76
CA ALA A 320 9.27 -28.75 -13.78
C ALA A 320 8.95 -29.20 -12.34
N GLU A 321 9.99 -29.48 -11.57
CA GLU A 321 9.98 -29.64 -10.12
C GLU A 321 10.44 -28.34 -9.46
N PHE A 322 9.77 -27.94 -8.36
CA PHE A 322 10.09 -26.73 -7.61
C PHE A 322 10.55 -27.05 -6.19
N PHE A 323 11.54 -26.30 -5.71
CA PHE A 323 12.14 -26.50 -4.39
C PHE A 323 11.93 -25.30 -3.46
N ARG A 324 12.28 -25.45 -2.17
CA ARG A 324 12.24 -24.39 -1.15
C ARG A 324 10.88 -23.69 -1.08
N ASP A 325 10.85 -22.38 -0.82
CA ASP A 325 9.62 -21.58 -0.79
C ASP A 325 9.01 -21.38 -2.19
N THR A 326 9.80 -21.46 -3.26
CA THR A 326 9.31 -21.45 -4.66
C THR A 326 8.21 -22.48 -4.86
N LYS A 327 8.37 -23.71 -4.37
CA LYS A 327 7.32 -24.76 -4.42
C LYS A 327 5.99 -24.28 -3.84
N ALA A 328 6.03 -23.71 -2.64
CA ALA A 328 4.85 -23.21 -1.94
C ALA A 328 4.22 -21.97 -2.61
N ARG A 329 5.04 -21.12 -3.24
CA ARG A 329 4.57 -19.95 -4.02
C ARG A 329 3.89 -20.37 -5.33
N VAL A 330 4.51 -21.27 -6.09
CA VAL A 330 3.92 -21.81 -7.34
C VAL A 330 2.61 -22.54 -7.04
N ALA A 331 2.57 -23.41 -6.03
CA ALA A 331 1.35 -24.11 -5.64
C ALA A 331 0.20 -23.12 -5.31
N LYS A 332 0.46 -22.08 -4.52
CA LYS A 332 -0.52 -21.02 -4.20
C LYS A 332 -0.96 -20.20 -5.42
N LEU A 333 -0.07 -19.97 -6.38
CA LEU A 333 -0.41 -19.29 -7.64
C LEU A 333 -1.34 -20.15 -8.50
N PHE A 334 -1.04 -21.45 -8.63
CA PHE A 334 -1.86 -22.39 -9.40
C PHE A 334 -3.23 -22.64 -8.75
N GLU A 335 -3.29 -22.71 -7.41
CA GLU A 335 -4.53 -22.77 -6.63
C GLU A 335 -5.39 -21.50 -6.86
N LEU A 336 -4.77 -20.31 -6.86
CA LEU A 336 -5.45 -19.06 -7.17
C LEU A 336 -5.97 -19.01 -8.61
N VAL A 337 -5.17 -19.44 -9.59
CA VAL A 337 -5.58 -19.51 -11.01
C VAL A 337 -6.75 -20.48 -11.19
N SER A 338 -6.71 -21.66 -10.55
CA SER A 338 -7.81 -22.62 -10.53
C SER A 338 -9.09 -22.02 -9.93
N SER A 339 -8.98 -21.32 -8.80
CA SER A 339 -10.12 -20.61 -8.18
C SER A 339 -10.74 -19.56 -9.11
N LYS A 340 -9.90 -18.75 -9.80
CA LYS A 340 -10.35 -17.75 -10.78
C LYS A 340 -11.01 -18.39 -12.01
N LEU A 341 -10.48 -19.52 -12.50
CA LEU A 341 -11.06 -20.30 -13.59
C LEU A 341 -12.46 -20.84 -13.24
N ASN A 342 -12.60 -21.48 -12.08
CA ASN A 342 -13.88 -22.01 -11.59
C ASN A 342 -14.96 -20.92 -11.53
N PHE A 343 -14.61 -19.74 -11.01
CA PHE A 343 -15.52 -18.59 -10.93
C PHE A 343 -15.96 -18.10 -12.33
N HIS A 344 -15.04 -18.03 -13.28
CA HIS A 344 -15.37 -17.61 -14.65
C HIS A 344 -16.25 -18.63 -15.38
N GLN A 345 -16.09 -19.93 -15.10
CA GLN A 345 -16.98 -20.97 -15.63
C GLN A 345 -18.38 -20.90 -15.01
N ALA A 346 -18.49 -20.71 -13.70
CA ALA A 346 -19.77 -20.60 -12.99
C ALA A 346 -20.65 -19.45 -13.55
N ILE A 347 -20.06 -18.26 -13.77
CA ILE A 347 -20.76 -17.11 -14.37
C ILE A 347 -21.31 -17.44 -15.77
N LYS A 348 -20.57 -18.21 -16.58
CA LYS A 348 -21.02 -18.60 -17.92
C LYS A 348 -22.18 -19.59 -17.89
N THR A 349 -22.28 -20.45 -16.86
CA THR A 349 -23.42 -21.39 -16.71
C THR A 349 -24.67 -20.78 -16.09
N GLU A 350 -24.59 -19.72 -15.28
CA GLU A 350 -25.81 -19.08 -14.73
C GLU A 350 -26.67 -18.41 -15.81
N HIS A 351 -26.07 -17.96 -16.92
CA HIS A 351 -26.80 -17.43 -18.08
C HIS A 351 -27.38 -18.49 -19.02
N LEU A 352 -27.16 -19.79 -18.74
CA LEU A 352 -27.67 -20.90 -19.53
C LEU A 352 -28.57 -21.79 -18.65
N THR A 353 -29.87 -21.48 -18.65
CA THR A 353 -30.89 -22.31 -18.02
C THR A 353 -30.99 -23.68 -18.70
N ASN A 354 -30.15 -24.65 -18.31
CA ASN A 354 -30.38 -26.08 -18.42
C ASN A 354 -29.31 -26.87 -17.63
N HIS A 355 -29.72 -27.97 -17.01
CA HIS A 355 -28.86 -28.81 -16.15
C HIS A 355 -27.76 -29.57 -16.94
N GLY A 356 -26.68 -28.86 -17.30
CA GLY A 356 -25.40 -29.47 -17.68
C GLY A 356 -24.53 -29.73 -16.46
N GLN A 357 -23.95 -30.93 -16.34
CA GLN A 357 -23.06 -31.28 -15.23
C GLN A 357 -21.88 -30.30 -15.14
N LEU A 358 -21.66 -29.73 -13.95
CA LEU A 358 -20.40 -29.11 -13.57
C LEU A 358 -19.29 -30.15 -13.75
N THR A 359 -18.47 -29.99 -14.80
CA THR A 359 -17.27 -30.82 -14.99
C THR A 359 -16.28 -30.44 -13.90
N ASN A 360 -16.31 -31.20 -12.79
CA ASN A 360 -15.38 -31.04 -11.67
C ASN A 360 -13.94 -30.96 -12.21
N LEU A 361 -13.38 -29.74 -12.18
CA LEU A 361 -11.99 -29.51 -12.50
C LEU A 361 -11.16 -30.30 -11.50
N GLY A 362 -10.47 -31.31 -12.01
CA GLY A 362 -9.68 -32.19 -11.17
C GLY A 362 -8.60 -31.39 -10.45
N ASN A 363 -8.39 -31.72 -9.17
CA ASN A 363 -7.17 -31.38 -8.42
C ASN A 363 -5.92 -32.10 -9.00
N ALA A 364 -5.81 -32.19 -10.33
CA ALA A 364 -4.76 -32.85 -11.09
C ALA A 364 -3.53 -31.97 -11.27
N LEU A 365 -3.64 -30.65 -11.06
CA LEU A 365 -2.54 -29.69 -11.20
C LEU A 365 -1.38 -29.89 -10.21
N LEU A 366 -1.58 -30.66 -9.12
CA LEU A 366 -0.59 -30.91 -8.07
C LEU A 366 -0.63 -32.36 -7.53
N LYS A 367 -1.20 -33.31 -8.30
CA LYS A 367 -1.30 -34.72 -7.82
C LYS A 367 0.01 -35.49 -7.92
N GLU A 368 0.87 -35.02 -8.81
CA GLU A 368 2.29 -35.32 -8.91
C GLU A 368 2.98 -33.97 -8.68
N ASP A 369 4.11 -33.91 -7.95
CA ASP A 369 4.80 -32.67 -7.53
C ASP A 369 5.50 -31.91 -8.69
N LEU A 370 5.05 -32.16 -9.93
CA LEU A 370 5.68 -31.82 -11.19
C LEU A 370 4.70 -31.09 -12.09
N VAL A 371 5.03 -29.85 -12.48
CA VAL A 371 4.21 -29.03 -13.37
C VAL A 371 4.60 -29.30 -14.83
N ARG A 372 3.63 -29.53 -15.73
CA ARG A 372 3.91 -29.68 -17.17
C ARG A 372 4.52 -28.39 -17.72
N ILE A 373 5.62 -28.53 -18.47
CA ILE A 373 6.22 -27.42 -19.22
C ILE A 373 6.17 -27.67 -20.72
N VAL A 374 6.29 -26.60 -21.50
CA VAL A 374 6.47 -26.63 -22.96
C VAL A 374 7.66 -25.73 -23.33
N LEU A 375 8.54 -26.27 -24.17
CA LEU A 375 9.57 -25.52 -24.88
C LEU A 375 9.05 -25.32 -26.31
N GLU A 376 8.91 -24.07 -26.74
CA GLU A 376 8.46 -23.70 -28.09
C GLU A 376 9.66 -23.32 -28.96
N PRO A 377 9.55 -23.33 -30.30
CA PRO A 377 10.64 -22.89 -31.19
C PRO A 377 11.14 -21.46 -30.89
N GLU A 378 10.27 -20.61 -30.34
CA GLU A 378 10.55 -19.24 -29.93
C GLU A 378 11.12 -19.12 -28.49
N SER A 379 11.30 -20.23 -27.76
CA SER A 379 11.91 -20.23 -26.44
C SER A 379 13.42 -19.97 -26.53
N ALA A 380 13.89 -18.83 -26.01
CA ALA A 380 15.32 -18.53 -25.94
C ALA A 380 15.98 -19.34 -24.81
N ILE A 381 16.81 -20.34 -25.13
CA ILE A 381 17.39 -21.26 -24.14
C ILE A 381 18.92 -21.18 -24.17
N ILE A 382 19.49 -20.78 -23.03
CA ILE A 382 20.92 -20.89 -22.75
C ILE A 382 21.13 -22.14 -21.89
N LEU A 383 21.96 -23.07 -22.36
CA LEU A 383 22.27 -24.32 -21.68
C LEU A 383 23.78 -24.47 -21.52
N ASP A 384 24.25 -24.66 -20.28
CA ASP A 384 25.67 -24.70 -19.93
C ASP A 384 26.48 -23.48 -20.46
N GLY A 385 25.82 -22.32 -20.57
CA GLY A 385 26.40 -21.06 -21.08
C GLY A 385 26.44 -20.90 -22.60
N LYS A 386 25.79 -21.78 -23.38
CA LYS A 386 25.70 -21.71 -24.84
C LYS A 386 24.25 -21.63 -25.32
N ASP A 387 24.02 -21.11 -26.52
CA ASP A 387 22.70 -21.13 -27.14
C ASP A 387 22.32 -22.57 -27.55
N TYR A 388 21.24 -23.09 -26.97
CA TYR A 388 20.75 -24.44 -27.22
C TYR A 388 20.22 -24.61 -28.66
N LEU A 389 19.74 -23.52 -29.29
CA LEU A 389 19.26 -23.56 -30.67
C LEU A 389 20.41 -23.80 -31.65
N GLU A 390 21.60 -23.23 -31.40
CA GLU A 390 22.79 -23.52 -32.20
C GLU A 390 23.21 -24.99 -32.06
N ASP A 391 23.24 -25.54 -30.84
CA ASP A 391 23.53 -26.96 -30.62
C ASP A 391 22.49 -27.87 -31.31
N PHE A 392 21.20 -27.49 -31.30
CA PHE A 392 20.12 -28.21 -32.01
C PHE A 392 20.28 -28.15 -33.54
N ILE A 393 20.55 -26.96 -34.11
CA ILE A 393 20.75 -26.78 -35.55
C ILE A 393 22.01 -27.51 -36.01
N ASN A 394 23.10 -27.45 -35.26
CA ASN A 394 24.34 -28.17 -35.57
C ASN A 394 24.15 -29.70 -35.48
N ALA A 395 23.37 -30.18 -34.52
CA ALA A 395 22.99 -31.59 -34.43
C ALA A 395 22.15 -32.02 -35.65
N ALA A 396 21.12 -31.25 -36.02
CA ALA A 396 20.25 -31.53 -37.16
C ALA A 396 20.99 -31.43 -38.52
N ALA A 397 21.89 -30.46 -38.69
CA ALA A 397 22.74 -30.34 -39.88
C ALA A 397 23.70 -31.53 -40.06
N SER A 398 24.00 -32.25 -38.96
CA SER A 398 24.77 -33.51 -39.00
C SER A 398 23.93 -34.77 -39.31
N GLU A 399 22.61 -34.63 -39.48
CA GLU A 399 21.66 -35.73 -39.75
C GLU A 399 20.68 -35.35 -40.87
N SER A 400 21.12 -35.55 -42.12
CA SER A 400 20.35 -35.21 -43.31
C SER A 400 19.21 -36.19 -43.61
N SER A 401 18.13 -36.19 -42.81
CA SER A 401 16.80 -36.67 -43.25
C SER A 401 15.65 -36.34 -42.27
N ALA A 402 14.71 -35.51 -42.74
CA ALA A 402 13.28 -35.41 -42.36
C ALA A 402 12.87 -35.07 -40.90
N ASN A 403 11.79 -34.27 -40.81
CA ASN A 403 11.09 -33.86 -39.59
C ASN A 403 10.75 -35.01 -38.62
N GLU A 404 11.60 -35.22 -37.62
CA GLU A 404 11.25 -35.70 -36.28
C GLU A 404 12.44 -35.44 -35.33
N TYR A 405 12.22 -35.42 -34.02
CA TYR A 405 13.24 -35.08 -33.02
C TYR A 405 14.53 -35.90 -33.21
N PRO A 406 15.72 -35.27 -33.39
CA PRO A 406 16.97 -35.99 -33.66
C PRO A 406 17.45 -36.77 -32.43
N ARG A 407 17.17 -38.08 -32.41
CA ARG A 407 17.70 -39.03 -31.43
C ARG A 407 19.18 -39.30 -31.68
N LYS A 408 20.09 -38.60 -30.98
CA LYS A 408 21.52 -38.91 -31.03
C LYS A 408 22.11 -39.42 -29.71
N ARG A 409 21.92 -40.71 -29.43
CA ARG A 409 22.82 -41.42 -28.50
C ARG A 409 24.16 -41.65 -29.17
N LYS A 410 25.21 -40.99 -28.66
CA LYS A 410 26.59 -41.43 -28.89
C LYS A 410 26.78 -42.75 -28.12
N ARG A 411 27.07 -43.85 -28.82
CA ARG A 411 27.20 -45.18 -28.20
C ARG A 411 28.43 -45.25 -27.28
N ALA A 412 28.17 -45.21 -25.98
CA ALA A 412 28.88 -45.93 -24.92
C ALA A 412 27.81 -46.27 -23.86
N ASP A 413 27.97 -47.41 -23.19
CA ASP A 413 26.93 -48.14 -22.44
C ASP A 413 25.86 -47.34 -21.66
N GLY A 414 24.61 -47.81 -21.79
CA GLY A 414 24.03 -48.39 -20.58
C GLY A 414 23.04 -47.58 -19.74
N ASP A 415 22.50 -46.45 -20.20
CA ASP A 415 21.21 -45.99 -19.67
C ASP A 415 20.36 -45.24 -20.72
N SER A 416 19.05 -45.33 -20.59
CA SER A 416 18.08 -44.45 -21.23
C SER A 416 17.66 -43.34 -20.27
N GLY A 417 18.62 -42.75 -19.58
CA GLY A 417 18.38 -41.80 -18.49
C GLY A 417 17.53 -40.62 -18.95
N ASP A 418 16.51 -40.30 -18.16
CA ASP A 418 15.77 -39.05 -18.28
C ASP A 418 16.76 -37.87 -18.17
N GLU A 419 16.71 -36.92 -19.10
CA GLU A 419 17.59 -35.75 -19.04
C GLU A 419 17.08 -34.78 -17.98
N GLU A 420 17.99 -34.19 -17.20
CA GLU A 420 17.66 -33.27 -16.11
C GLU A 420 18.42 -31.95 -16.26
N TRP A 421 17.72 -30.80 -16.19
CA TRP A 421 18.33 -29.47 -16.20
C TRP A 421 18.03 -28.72 -14.90
N VAL A 422 19.02 -28.03 -14.34
CA VAL A 422 18.83 -27.06 -13.24
C VAL A 422 18.73 -25.67 -13.84
N VAL A 423 17.59 -24.99 -13.65
CA VAL A 423 17.35 -23.64 -14.18
C VAL A 423 17.88 -22.60 -13.19
N THR A 424 18.85 -21.78 -13.61
CA THR A 424 19.37 -20.67 -12.80
C THR A 424 18.34 -19.55 -12.71
N THR A 425 17.77 -19.17 -13.87
CA THR A 425 16.69 -18.21 -14.05
C THR A 425 15.85 -18.59 -15.27
N GLY A 426 14.53 -18.61 -15.12
CA GLY A 426 13.57 -18.87 -16.20
C GLY A 426 12.41 -17.89 -16.20
N GLN A 427 12.02 -17.43 -17.38
CA GLN A 427 10.84 -16.62 -17.64
C GLN A 427 9.78 -17.49 -18.33
N TRP A 428 8.58 -17.53 -17.77
CA TRP A 428 7.52 -18.48 -18.12
C TRP A 428 6.19 -17.78 -18.40
N ARG A 429 5.57 -18.04 -19.55
CA ARG A 429 4.16 -17.68 -19.78
C ARG A 429 3.26 -18.76 -19.19
N LEU A 430 2.20 -18.37 -18.48
CA LEU A 430 1.24 -19.31 -17.89
C LEU A 430 0.06 -19.50 -18.84
N ARG A 431 0.10 -20.59 -19.62
CA ARG A 431 -0.94 -20.94 -20.60
C ARG A 431 -1.95 -21.90 -19.99
N ILE A 432 -3.21 -21.70 -20.33
CA ILE A 432 -4.35 -22.51 -19.88
C ILE A 432 -4.87 -23.27 -21.10
N GLN A 433 -5.01 -24.58 -20.99
CA GLN A 433 -5.34 -25.47 -22.10
C GLN A 433 -6.11 -26.72 -21.64
N ASN A 434 -6.71 -27.46 -22.57
CA ASN A 434 -7.27 -28.78 -22.26
C ASN A 434 -6.21 -29.74 -21.71
N ALA A 435 -6.54 -30.43 -20.62
CA ALA A 435 -5.71 -31.50 -20.10
C ALA A 435 -5.70 -32.67 -21.10
N PRO A 436 -4.53 -33.23 -21.48
CA PRO A 436 -4.44 -34.26 -22.52
C PRO A 436 -5.12 -35.59 -22.16
N ASN A 437 -5.58 -35.76 -20.91
CA ASN A 437 -6.40 -36.88 -20.46
C ASN A 437 -7.91 -36.68 -20.71
N GLY A 438 -8.32 -35.57 -21.34
CA GLY A 438 -9.72 -35.21 -21.63
C GLY A 438 -10.55 -34.81 -20.39
N LYS A 439 -9.93 -34.62 -19.22
CA LYS A 439 -10.61 -34.36 -17.94
C LYS A 439 -10.36 -32.94 -17.44
N GLY A 440 -10.92 -31.99 -18.18
CA GLY A 440 -10.90 -30.56 -17.81
C GLY A 440 -9.70 -29.81 -18.36
N VAL A 441 -9.32 -28.75 -17.65
CA VAL A 441 -8.35 -27.73 -18.08
C VAL A 441 -7.12 -27.77 -17.16
N GLU A 442 -5.92 -27.69 -17.73
CA GLU A 442 -4.65 -27.56 -17.02
C GLU A 442 -4.03 -26.16 -17.26
N CYS A 443 -3.25 -25.67 -16.28
CA CYS A 443 -2.33 -24.56 -16.44
C CYS A 443 -0.92 -25.13 -16.64
N ILE A 444 -0.19 -24.64 -17.63
CA ILE A 444 1.16 -25.10 -17.99
C ILE A 444 2.14 -23.93 -18.05
N LEU A 445 3.43 -24.21 -17.90
CA LEU A 445 4.49 -23.21 -18.04
C LEU A 445 5.12 -23.31 -19.43
N VAL A 446 5.02 -22.24 -20.21
CA VAL A 446 5.61 -22.14 -21.54
C VAL A 446 6.88 -21.30 -21.42
N ALA A 447 8.03 -21.84 -21.81
CA ALA A 447 9.30 -21.15 -21.68
C ALA A 447 9.37 -19.93 -22.64
N ALA A 448 9.59 -18.74 -22.08
CA ALA A 448 9.91 -17.54 -22.84
C ALA A 448 11.44 -17.40 -22.98
N LYS A 449 12.14 -17.51 -21.85
CA LYS A 449 13.61 -17.51 -21.78
C LYS A 449 14.09 -18.39 -20.64
N LEU A 450 15.08 -19.25 -20.87
CA LEU A 450 15.70 -20.09 -19.84
C LEU A 450 17.22 -19.90 -19.85
N ASP A 451 17.81 -19.82 -18.66
CA ASP A 451 19.22 -20.08 -18.41
C ASP A 451 19.31 -21.32 -17.51
N ALA A 452 20.06 -22.32 -17.93
CA ALA A 452 20.04 -23.66 -17.34
C ALA A 452 21.37 -24.41 -17.46
N MET A 453 21.53 -25.44 -16.62
CA MET A 453 22.75 -26.24 -16.49
C MET A 453 22.41 -27.73 -16.45
N ARG A 454 23.16 -28.54 -17.20
CA ARG A 454 23.02 -30.01 -17.19
C ARG A 454 23.73 -30.69 -16.02
N SER A 455 24.76 -30.04 -15.45
CA SER A 455 25.66 -30.71 -14.51
C SER A 455 26.15 -29.82 -13.37
N GLN A 456 26.53 -30.45 -12.26
CA GLN A 456 27.21 -29.76 -11.16
C GLN A 456 28.57 -29.19 -11.58
N LEU A 457 29.22 -29.74 -12.61
CA LEU A 457 30.46 -29.19 -13.18
C LEU A 457 30.18 -27.84 -13.87
N SER A 458 29.14 -27.76 -14.72
CA SER A 458 28.69 -26.53 -15.38
C SER A 458 28.39 -25.44 -14.35
N ARG A 459 27.67 -25.80 -13.29
CA ARG A 459 27.31 -24.92 -12.16
C ARG A 459 28.51 -24.49 -11.30
N ASN A 460 29.56 -25.30 -11.25
CA ASN A 460 30.80 -24.90 -10.58
C ASN A 460 31.63 -23.96 -11.46
N MET A 461 31.65 -24.19 -12.78
CA MET A 461 32.35 -23.33 -13.76
C MET A 461 31.73 -21.93 -13.88
N SER A 462 30.42 -21.79 -13.68
CA SER A 462 29.73 -20.48 -13.76
C SER A 462 29.89 -19.59 -12.52
N ARG A 463 30.58 -20.06 -11.47
CA ARG A 463 30.77 -19.28 -10.23
C ARG A 463 32.01 -18.40 -10.32
N SER A 464 31.83 -17.10 -10.12
CA SER A 464 32.92 -16.19 -9.81
C SER A 464 33.45 -16.44 -8.38
N PHE A 465 34.68 -15.97 -8.12
CA PHE A 465 35.20 -15.90 -6.77
C PHE A 465 34.64 -14.67 -6.05
N LEU A 466 34.66 -14.67 -4.72
CA LEU A 466 34.18 -13.53 -3.95
C LEU A 466 35.13 -12.34 -4.13
N GLY A 467 34.62 -11.22 -4.66
CA GLY A 467 35.40 -9.99 -4.86
C GLY A 467 36.19 -9.90 -6.16
N SER A 468 35.94 -10.80 -7.13
CA SER A 468 36.45 -10.71 -8.52
C SER A 468 35.51 -9.95 -9.43
#